data_AF-A0AA88R0H7-F1
#
_entry.id   AF-A0AA88R0H7-F1
#
_cell.length_a   1.000
_cell.length_b   1.000
_cell.length_c   1.000
_cell.angle_alpha   90.00
_cell.angle_beta   90.00
_cell.angle_gamma   90.00
#
_symmetry.space_group_name_H-M   'P 1'
#
loop_
_entity.id
_entity.type
_entity.pdbx_description
1 polymer ?
#
loop_
_entity_poly.entity_id
_entity_poly.type
_entity_poly.pdbx_seq_one_letter_code
_entity_poly.pdbx_strand_id
1 'polypeptide(L)'
;RDFDAFDLRMRLPAVVSILHKAINCNGGVTYIHCTAGLGRAPAVALAYMFWIQGYKLSEAHSLLLSKRPCFPKLDAIKSATADILTGLKKKPVTLTWPGNDCSTVEISGLDIGWGQRIPLKYDEEQELWILDRELPDGRYEYKYVVDNEWLCNMNEPVTPINKDGHVNNYVQIFDNDPDSGSGVIWRRLTADDPELTKKERLIVRQFLEACPDE
;
A
#
# COMPACT_ATOMS: atom_id res chain seq x y z
N ARG A 1 -1.63 4.09 10.96
CA ARG A 1 -2.74 3.37 11.61
C ARG A 1 -2.55 1.86 11.47
N ASP A 2 -3.23 1.05 12.28
CA ASP A 2 -3.19 -0.42 12.12
C ASP A 2 -4.25 -0.90 11.13
N PHE A 3 -4.06 -2.09 10.55
CA PHE A 3 -4.95 -2.64 9.50
C PHE A 3 -5.17 -1.73 8.29
N ASP A 4 -4.21 -0.83 8.03
CA ASP A 4 -4.27 0.17 6.97
C ASP A 4 -2.95 0.15 6.18
N ALA A 5 -2.97 -0.55 5.05
CA ALA A 5 -1.79 -0.68 4.18
C ALA A 5 -1.50 0.63 3.44
N PHE A 6 -2.51 1.47 3.20
CA PHE A 6 -2.34 2.75 2.55
C PHE A 6 -1.65 3.76 3.46
N ASP A 7 -2.11 3.89 4.72
CA ASP A 7 -1.43 4.72 5.71
C ASP A 7 0.01 4.26 5.93
N LEU A 8 0.24 2.93 6.01
CA LEU A 8 1.60 2.39 6.08
C LEU A 8 2.46 2.84 4.89
N ARG A 9 1.98 2.67 3.66
CA ARG A 9 2.65 3.10 2.43
C ARG A 9 3.01 4.59 2.49
N MET A 10 2.06 5.46 2.85
CA MET A 10 2.27 6.91 2.91
C MET A 10 3.25 7.32 4.02
N ARG A 11 3.29 6.60 5.13
CA ARG A 11 4.14 6.93 6.29
C ARG A 11 5.55 6.32 6.22
N LEU A 12 5.75 5.25 5.45
CA LEU A 12 7.03 4.54 5.37
C LEU A 12 8.23 5.45 5.09
N PRO A 13 8.20 6.39 4.12
CA PRO A 13 9.36 7.24 3.85
C PRO A 13 9.78 8.10 5.05
N ALA A 14 8.83 8.78 5.69
CA ALA A 14 9.10 9.60 6.87
C ALA A 14 9.60 8.74 8.05
N VAL A 15 8.96 7.60 8.31
CA VAL A 15 9.34 6.70 9.41
C VAL A 15 10.74 6.11 9.20
N VAL A 16 11.08 5.70 7.99
CA VAL A 16 12.41 5.15 7.67
C VAL A 16 13.47 6.25 7.69
N SER A 17 13.15 7.48 7.34
CA SER A 17 14.04 8.64 7.50
C SER A 17 14.42 8.85 8.97
N ILE A 18 13.42 8.92 9.87
CA ILE A 18 13.64 9.07 11.31
C ILE A 18 14.48 7.90 11.85
N LEU A 19 14.15 6.67 11.45
CA LEU A 19 14.91 5.47 11.83
C LEU A 19 16.37 5.56 11.37
N HIS A 20 16.61 5.99 10.13
CA HIS A 20 17.96 6.09 9.57
C HIS A 20 18.80 7.12 10.32
N LYS A 21 18.24 8.30 10.60
CA LYS A 21 18.88 9.34 11.40
C LYS A 21 19.20 8.85 12.82
N ALA A 22 18.22 8.21 13.48
CA ALA A 22 18.40 7.67 14.83
C ALA A 22 19.50 6.60 14.89
N ILE A 23 19.56 5.69 13.91
CA ILE A 23 20.62 4.68 13.82
C ILE A 23 21.99 5.33 13.63
N ASN A 24 22.10 6.32 12.74
CA ASN A 24 23.36 7.01 12.48
C ASN A 24 23.86 7.83 13.69
N CYS A 25 22.95 8.39 14.48
CA CYS A 25 23.30 9.16 15.69
C CYS A 25 23.63 8.26 16.89
N ASN A 26 22.86 7.21 17.12
CA ASN A 26 22.92 6.45 18.38
C ASN A 26 23.82 5.20 18.27
N GLY A 27 23.92 4.60 17.09
CA GLY A 27 24.56 3.30 16.91
C GLY A 27 23.90 2.18 17.72
N GLY A 28 24.65 1.10 17.96
CA GLY A 28 24.19 -0.03 18.78
C GLY A 28 23.05 -0.84 18.15
N VAL A 29 22.20 -1.43 19.01
CA VAL A 29 21.05 -2.26 18.60
C VAL A 29 19.79 -1.41 18.59
N THR A 30 19.08 -1.40 17.47
CA THR A 30 17.81 -0.69 17.33
C THR A 30 16.62 -1.66 17.48
N TYR A 31 15.72 -1.34 18.41
CA TYR A 31 14.50 -2.12 18.65
C TYR A 31 13.30 -1.46 17.95
N ILE A 32 12.83 -2.08 16.87
CA ILE A 32 11.66 -1.61 16.10
C ILE A 32 10.43 -2.40 16.55
N HIS A 33 9.41 -1.72 17.06
CA HIS A 33 8.19 -2.38 17.53
C HIS A 33 6.90 -1.69 17.03
N CYS A 34 5.81 -2.45 17.07
CA CYS A 34 4.45 -1.94 16.94
C CYS A 34 3.61 -2.59 18.03
N THR A 35 2.30 -2.82 17.82
CA THR A 35 1.47 -3.49 18.83
C THR A 35 1.80 -4.99 18.91
N ALA A 36 1.65 -5.73 17.81
CA ALA A 36 1.91 -7.18 17.79
C ALA A 36 3.28 -7.55 17.20
N GLY A 37 3.99 -6.60 16.59
CA GLY A 37 5.21 -6.88 15.84
C GLY A 37 4.98 -7.77 14.61
N LEU A 38 3.78 -7.76 14.02
CA LEU A 38 3.42 -8.63 12.88
C LEU A 38 3.20 -7.88 11.56
N GLY A 39 2.90 -6.57 11.60
CA GLY A 39 2.62 -5.77 10.41
C GLY A 39 3.57 -4.60 10.25
N ARG A 40 3.24 -3.47 10.91
CA ARG A 40 3.94 -2.18 10.79
C ARG A 40 5.45 -2.26 11.08
N ALA A 41 5.85 -2.82 12.23
CA ALA A 41 7.27 -2.91 12.59
C ALA A 41 8.09 -3.80 11.64
N PRO A 42 7.63 -5.02 11.28
CA PRO A 42 8.26 -5.80 10.23
C PRO A 42 8.36 -5.07 8.88
N ALA A 43 7.34 -4.30 8.49
CA ALA A 43 7.37 -3.52 7.25
C ALA A 43 8.45 -2.42 7.29
N VAL A 44 8.56 -1.69 8.40
CA VAL A 44 9.59 -0.65 8.59
C VAL A 44 11.00 -1.26 8.59
N ALA A 45 11.20 -2.37 9.31
CA ALA A 45 12.48 -3.07 9.34
C ALA A 45 12.88 -3.57 7.94
N LEU A 46 11.93 -4.17 7.21
CA LEU A 46 12.15 -4.67 5.86
C LEU A 46 12.45 -3.53 4.87
N ALA A 47 11.72 -2.42 4.95
CA ALA A 47 11.99 -1.24 4.14
C ALA A 47 13.38 -0.66 4.42
N TYR A 48 13.82 -0.63 5.68
CA TYR A 48 15.19 -0.20 6.02
C TYR A 48 16.26 -1.11 5.42
N MET A 49 16.07 -2.44 5.51
CA MET A 49 16.98 -3.41 4.88
C MET A 49 17.08 -3.19 3.37
N PHE A 50 15.93 -2.98 2.72
CA PHE A 50 15.83 -2.79 1.28
C PHE A 50 16.40 -1.45 0.81
N TRP A 51 16.02 -0.34 1.43
CA TRP A 51 16.38 1.02 0.98
C TRP A 51 17.78 1.44 1.40
N ILE A 52 18.17 1.13 2.65
CA ILE A 52 19.40 1.64 3.25
C ILE A 52 20.53 0.60 3.21
N GLN A 53 20.27 -0.60 3.74
CA GLN A 53 21.31 -1.64 3.91
C GLN A 53 21.67 -2.37 2.61
N GLY A 54 20.94 -2.13 1.52
CA GLY A 54 21.32 -2.60 0.19
C GLY A 54 20.86 -4.01 -0.17
N TYR A 55 20.03 -4.65 0.66
CA TYR A 55 19.47 -5.97 0.35
C TYR A 55 18.57 -5.92 -0.90
N LYS A 56 18.38 -7.07 -1.55
CA LYS A 56 17.19 -7.28 -2.40
C LYS A 56 15.96 -7.46 -1.52
N LEU A 57 14.78 -7.11 -2.03
CA LEU A 57 13.54 -7.19 -1.24
C LEU A 57 13.22 -8.65 -0.87
N SER A 58 13.37 -9.60 -1.80
CA SER A 58 13.15 -11.03 -1.55
C SER A 58 14.10 -11.62 -0.50
N GLU A 59 15.39 -11.26 -0.57
CA GLU A 59 16.43 -11.72 0.36
C GLU A 59 16.18 -11.18 1.77
N ALA A 60 15.89 -9.88 1.90
CA ALA A 60 15.56 -9.28 3.17
C ALA A 60 14.26 -9.86 3.76
N HIS A 61 13.26 -10.10 2.92
CA HIS A 61 11.99 -10.70 3.34
C HIS A 61 12.20 -12.13 3.86
N SER A 62 12.97 -12.94 3.13
CA SER A 62 13.29 -14.31 3.53
C SER A 62 14.09 -14.35 4.84
N LEU A 63 15.08 -13.45 4.98
CA LEU A 63 15.84 -13.31 6.21
C LEU A 63 14.93 -12.91 7.39
N LEU A 64 14.07 -11.92 7.20
CA LEU A 64 13.12 -11.48 8.23
C LEU A 64 12.20 -12.62 8.67
N LEU A 65 11.58 -13.34 7.72
CA LEU A 65 10.69 -14.46 8.02
C LEU A 65 11.41 -15.66 8.67
N SER A 66 12.69 -15.87 8.37
CA SER A 66 13.52 -16.88 9.04
C SER A 66 13.74 -16.61 10.54
N LYS A 67 13.58 -15.34 10.95
CA LYS A 67 13.75 -14.91 12.36
C LYS A 67 12.41 -14.70 13.06
N ARG A 68 11.40 -14.24 12.33
CA ARG A 68 10.07 -13.96 12.89
C ARG A 68 8.98 -14.19 11.85
N PRO A 69 8.10 -15.18 12.05
CA PRO A 69 6.86 -15.28 11.29
C PRO A 69 6.03 -13.99 11.43
N CYS A 70 5.80 -13.28 10.32
CA CYS A 70 5.08 -12.01 10.30
C CYS A 70 4.54 -11.71 8.88
N PHE A 71 3.88 -10.55 8.74
CA PHE A 71 3.22 -10.09 7.51
C PHE A 71 3.67 -8.66 7.17
N PRO A 72 4.89 -8.46 6.64
CA PRO A 72 5.53 -7.14 6.49
C PRO A 72 4.97 -6.27 5.36
N LYS A 73 3.78 -6.60 4.84
CA LYS A 73 3.01 -5.79 3.86
C LYS A 73 3.86 -5.35 2.66
N LEU A 74 4.40 -6.33 1.91
CA LEU A 74 5.32 -6.10 0.78
C LEU A 74 4.81 -5.05 -0.22
N ASP A 75 3.53 -5.07 -0.56
CA ASP A 75 2.95 -4.13 -1.53
C ASP A 75 3.01 -2.68 -1.07
N ALA A 76 2.92 -2.42 0.23
CA ALA A 76 3.10 -1.08 0.79
C ALA A 76 4.55 -0.59 0.62
N ILE A 77 5.53 -1.49 0.82
CA ILE A 77 6.95 -1.17 0.63
C ILE A 77 7.25 -0.92 -0.86
N LYS A 78 6.75 -1.81 -1.73
CA LYS A 78 6.90 -1.69 -3.20
C LYS A 78 6.32 -0.38 -3.71
N SER A 79 5.09 -0.07 -3.30
CA SER A 79 4.41 1.16 -3.71
C SER A 79 5.06 2.42 -3.15
N ALA A 80 5.48 2.43 -1.87
CA ALA A 80 6.21 3.55 -1.29
C ALA A 80 7.56 3.78 -1.99
N THR A 81 8.21 2.72 -2.45
CA THR A 81 9.44 2.82 -3.25
C THR A 81 9.16 3.47 -4.61
N ALA A 82 8.08 3.07 -5.28
CA ALA A 82 7.66 3.66 -6.54
C ALA A 82 7.26 5.14 -6.37
N ASP A 83 6.60 5.49 -5.26
CA ASP A 83 6.22 6.86 -4.91
C ASP A 83 7.44 7.78 -4.79
N ILE A 84 8.49 7.31 -4.11
CA ILE A 84 9.74 8.07 -3.97
C ILE A 84 10.38 8.33 -5.34
N LEU A 85 10.33 7.34 -6.24
CA LEU A 85 11.02 7.39 -7.54
C LEU A 85 10.23 8.12 -8.63
N THR A 86 8.90 8.14 -8.55
CA THR A 86 8.02 8.66 -9.62
C THR A 86 7.17 9.85 -9.17
N GLY A 87 7.09 10.10 -7.87
CA GLY A 87 6.21 11.10 -7.25
C GLY A 87 4.79 10.60 -7.02
N LEU A 88 4.05 11.32 -6.17
CA LEU A 88 2.65 11.03 -5.85
C LEU A 88 1.71 11.86 -6.73
N LYS A 89 1.23 11.26 -7.82
CA LYS A 89 0.16 11.84 -8.65
C LYS A 89 -1.13 11.07 -8.39
N LYS A 90 -2.20 11.79 -8.04
CA LYS A 90 -3.53 11.21 -7.85
C LYS A 90 -4.31 11.19 -9.15
N LYS A 91 -5.16 10.17 -9.32
CA LYS A 91 -6.10 10.03 -10.44
C LYS A 91 -7.51 9.82 -9.88
N PRO A 92 -8.54 10.35 -10.56
CA PRO A 92 -9.92 10.08 -10.18
C PRO A 92 -10.25 8.60 -10.42
N VAL A 93 -10.97 8.01 -9.48
CA VAL A 93 -11.50 6.65 -9.52
C VAL A 93 -12.95 6.71 -9.06
N THR A 94 -13.83 6.09 -9.84
CA THR A 94 -15.24 5.92 -9.50
C THR A 94 -15.49 4.45 -9.24
N LEU A 95 -16.02 4.13 -8.06
CA LEU A 95 -16.43 2.78 -7.66
C LEU A 95 -17.95 2.76 -7.58
N THR A 96 -18.57 1.69 -8.09
CA THR A 96 -20.04 1.64 -8.16
C THR A 96 -20.61 0.32 -7.67
N TRP A 97 -21.79 0.41 -7.07
CA TRP A 97 -22.62 -0.73 -6.71
C TRP A 97 -24.01 -0.58 -7.31
N PRO A 98 -24.48 -1.55 -8.12
CA PRO A 98 -25.80 -1.45 -8.74
C PRO A 98 -26.92 -1.83 -7.79
N GLY A 99 -28.10 -1.26 -8.01
CA GLY A 99 -29.34 -1.69 -7.35
C GLY A 99 -29.96 -0.65 -6.43
N ASN A 100 -31.27 -0.74 -6.29
CA ASN A 100 -32.12 0.12 -5.47
C ASN A 100 -32.81 -0.65 -4.32
N ASP A 101 -32.45 -1.93 -4.16
CA ASP A 101 -33.02 -2.87 -3.20
C ASP A 101 -32.27 -2.89 -1.85
N CYS A 102 -31.23 -2.07 -1.70
CA CYS A 102 -30.47 -1.90 -0.48
C CYS A 102 -30.63 -0.49 0.11
N SER A 103 -30.48 -0.39 1.44
CA SER A 103 -30.64 0.88 2.16
C SER A 103 -29.32 1.63 2.33
N THR A 104 -28.22 0.89 2.41
CA THR A 104 -26.89 1.43 2.66
C THR A 104 -25.85 0.65 1.87
N VAL A 105 -24.94 1.38 1.24
CA VAL A 105 -23.74 0.81 0.63
C VAL A 105 -22.53 1.58 1.12
N GLU A 106 -21.56 0.87 1.69
CA GLU A 106 -20.29 1.42 2.16
C GLU A 106 -19.12 0.66 1.53
N ILE A 107 -17.93 1.26 1.56
CA ILE A 107 -16.66 0.60 1.21
C ILE A 107 -15.72 0.61 2.41
N SER A 108 -15.01 -0.50 2.61
CA SER A 108 -13.87 -0.62 3.54
C SER A 108 -12.62 -1.12 2.80
N GLY A 109 -11.43 -0.84 3.33
CA GLY A 109 -10.16 -1.08 2.65
C GLY A 109 -9.71 0.17 1.90
N LEU A 110 -9.43 0.05 0.61
CA LEU A 110 -9.06 1.16 -0.28
C LEU A 110 -7.93 2.02 0.33
N ASP A 111 -8.15 3.33 0.46
CA ASP A 111 -7.23 4.29 1.06
C ASP A 111 -7.60 4.70 2.50
N ILE A 112 -8.52 3.96 3.13
CA ILE A 112 -8.96 4.17 4.52
C ILE A 112 -8.64 2.99 5.45
N GLY A 113 -8.16 1.88 4.91
CA GLY A 113 -7.91 0.66 5.68
C GLY A 113 -9.17 -0.10 6.07
N TRP A 114 -8.98 -1.26 6.70
CA TRP A 114 -10.06 -2.22 6.97
C TRP A 114 -10.88 -1.94 8.24
N GLY A 115 -10.45 -0.96 9.04
CA GLY A 115 -11.15 -0.55 10.26
C GLY A 115 -12.09 0.64 10.10
N GLN A 116 -12.21 1.18 8.88
CA GLN A 116 -13.02 2.36 8.55
C GLN A 116 -13.97 2.02 7.39
N ARG A 117 -15.05 2.79 7.27
CA ARG A 117 -16.02 2.68 6.17
C ARG A 117 -16.33 4.05 5.60
N ILE A 118 -16.54 4.12 4.28
CA ILE A 118 -17.04 5.31 3.59
C ILE A 118 -18.38 4.94 2.93
N PRO A 119 -19.47 5.69 3.21
CA PRO A 119 -20.73 5.49 2.51
C PRO A 119 -20.65 5.96 1.05
N LEU A 120 -21.30 5.20 0.15
CA LEU A 120 -21.57 5.59 -1.22
C LEU A 120 -22.78 6.53 -1.26
N LYS A 121 -22.86 7.36 -2.32
CA LYS A 121 -24.04 8.17 -2.60
C LYS A 121 -24.91 7.46 -3.61
N TYR A 122 -26.21 7.35 -3.35
CA TYR A 122 -27.16 6.83 -4.30
C TYR A 122 -27.53 7.89 -5.35
N ASP A 123 -27.48 7.49 -6.61
CA ASP A 123 -27.92 8.24 -7.78
C ASP A 123 -29.25 7.64 -8.28
N GLU A 124 -30.34 8.38 -8.07
CA GLU A 124 -31.70 7.94 -8.43
C GLU A 124 -31.92 7.82 -9.95
N GLU A 125 -31.21 8.61 -10.75
CA GLU A 125 -31.38 8.61 -12.22
C GLU A 125 -30.71 7.37 -12.84
N GLN A 126 -29.59 6.95 -12.27
CA GLN A 126 -28.81 5.81 -12.75
C GLN A 126 -29.15 4.50 -12.03
N GLU A 127 -29.87 4.56 -10.90
CA GLU A 127 -30.09 3.43 -9.98
C GLU A 127 -28.77 2.80 -9.50
N LEU A 128 -27.78 3.66 -9.20
CA LEU A 128 -26.42 3.27 -8.81
C LEU A 128 -25.98 3.93 -7.52
N TRP A 129 -25.24 3.20 -6.71
CA TRP A 129 -24.44 3.76 -5.63
C TRP A 129 -23.06 4.11 -6.17
N ILE A 130 -22.57 5.31 -5.87
CA ILE A 130 -21.35 5.87 -6.46
C ILE A 130 -20.43 6.40 -5.35
N LEU A 131 -19.13 6.07 -5.45
CA LEU A 131 -18.05 6.69 -4.69
C LEU A 131 -16.95 7.18 -5.62
N ASP A 132 -16.74 8.50 -5.63
CA ASP A 132 -15.59 9.13 -6.28
C ASP A 132 -14.44 9.32 -5.29
N ARG A 133 -13.23 8.93 -5.70
CA ARG A 133 -11.98 9.08 -4.92
C ARG A 133 -10.85 9.57 -5.82
N GLU A 134 -9.90 10.28 -5.21
CA GLU A 134 -8.62 10.59 -5.84
C GLU A 134 -7.51 9.75 -5.21
N LEU A 135 -6.97 8.81 -5.98
CA LEU A 135 -6.03 7.81 -5.49
C LEU A 135 -4.69 7.91 -6.22
N PRO A 136 -3.54 7.81 -5.52
CA PRO A 136 -2.24 7.67 -6.18
C PRO A 136 -2.16 6.41 -7.04
N ASP A 137 -1.17 6.34 -7.92
CA ASP A 137 -0.84 5.08 -8.59
C ASP A 137 -0.61 3.95 -7.55
N GLY A 138 -1.05 2.74 -7.82
CA GLY A 138 -0.96 1.59 -6.92
C GLY A 138 -2.11 0.61 -7.12
N ARG A 139 -2.06 -0.48 -6.35
CA ARG A 139 -3.16 -1.45 -6.25
C ARG A 139 -3.81 -1.33 -4.89
N TYR A 140 -5.14 -1.25 -4.87
CA TYR A 140 -5.92 -1.05 -3.67
C TYR A 140 -7.00 -2.12 -3.58
N GLU A 141 -6.94 -2.95 -2.55
CA GLU A 141 -8.00 -3.91 -2.24
C GLU A 141 -9.08 -3.24 -1.39
N TYR A 142 -10.33 -3.57 -1.68
CA TYR A 142 -11.48 -3.05 -0.96
C TYR A 142 -12.62 -4.07 -0.97
N LYS A 143 -13.65 -3.81 -0.17
CA LYS A 143 -14.86 -4.63 -0.13
C LYS A 143 -16.07 -3.77 0.20
N TYR A 144 -17.21 -4.12 -0.38
CA TYR A 144 -18.48 -3.45 -0.10
C TYR A 144 -19.08 -3.98 1.20
N VAL A 145 -19.75 -3.10 1.92
CA VAL A 145 -20.64 -3.43 3.02
C VAL A 145 -22.03 -2.94 2.64
N VAL A 146 -22.91 -3.85 2.25
CA VAL A 146 -24.27 -3.57 1.80
C VAL A 146 -25.22 -4.04 2.89
N ASP A 147 -25.97 -3.13 3.49
CA ASP A 147 -26.88 -3.42 4.60
C ASP A 147 -26.24 -4.28 5.72
N ASN A 148 -24.99 -3.93 6.06
CA ASN A 148 -24.11 -4.61 7.02
C ASN A 148 -23.53 -5.97 6.59
N GLU A 149 -23.75 -6.40 5.35
CA GLU A 149 -23.17 -7.61 4.79
C GLU A 149 -21.93 -7.32 3.94
N TRP A 150 -20.85 -8.09 4.14
CA TRP A 150 -19.61 -7.92 3.40
C TRP A 150 -19.67 -8.63 2.04
N LEU A 151 -19.79 -7.85 0.96
CA LEU A 151 -19.98 -8.36 -0.40
C LEU A 151 -18.85 -7.93 -1.33
N CYS A 152 -18.61 -8.74 -2.36
CA CYS A 152 -17.78 -8.36 -3.49
C CYS A 152 -18.68 -8.09 -4.70
N ASN A 153 -18.38 -7.03 -5.44
CA ASN A 153 -19.00 -6.81 -6.74
C ASN A 153 -18.33 -7.73 -7.75
N MET A 154 -19.03 -8.76 -8.21
CA MET A 154 -18.47 -9.76 -9.15
C MET A 154 -18.29 -9.22 -10.57
N ASN A 155 -18.80 -8.03 -10.86
CA ASN A 155 -18.58 -7.33 -12.13
C ASN A 155 -17.32 -6.46 -12.12
N GLU A 156 -16.71 -6.25 -10.94
CA GLU A 156 -15.45 -5.53 -10.77
C GLU A 156 -14.29 -6.53 -10.54
N PRO A 157 -13.03 -6.15 -10.78
CA PRO A 157 -11.89 -7.03 -10.53
C PRO A 157 -11.86 -7.53 -9.08
N VAL A 158 -11.67 -8.83 -8.91
CA VAL A 158 -11.58 -9.50 -7.61
C VAL A 158 -10.24 -10.21 -7.43
N THR A 159 -9.76 -10.25 -6.20
CA THR A 159 -8.54 -10.98 -5.85
C THR A 159 -8.78 -12.49 -5.91
N PRO A 160 -7.72 -13.30 -6.12
CA PRO A 160 -7.77 -14.71 -5.76
C PRO A 160 -8.07 -14.87 -4.27
N ILE A 161 -8.68 -16.01 -3.91
CA ILE A 161 -8.92 -16.37 -2.50
C ILE A 161 -7.60 -16.32 -1.73
N ASN A 162 -7.55 -15.52 -0.67
CA ASN A 162 -6.36 -15.40 0.16
C ASN A 162 -6.23 -16.56 1.16
N LYS A 163 -5.15 -16.57 1.95
CA LYS A 163 -4.87 -17.65 2.93
C LYS A 163 -5.94 -17.80 4.00
N ASP A 164 -6.71 -16.74 4.25
CA ASP A 164 -7.78 -16.69 5.25
C ASP A 164 -9.16 -17.00 4.61
N GLY A 165 -9.20 -17.37 3.33
CA GLY A 165 -10.43 -17.70 2.61
C GLY A 165 -11.22 -16.49 2.11
N HIS A 166 -10.66 -15.28 2.20
CA HIS A 166 -11.32 -14.06 1.78
C HIS A 166 -11.01 -13.69 0.33
N VAL A 167 -12.04 -13.21 -0.36
CA VAL A 167 -11.97 -12.52 -1.66
C VAL A 167 -12.32 -11.06 -1.42
N ASN A 168 -11.59 -10.17 -2.08
CA ASN A 168 -11.79 -8.72 -2.07
C ASN A 168 -11.94 -8.22 -3.51
N ASN A 169 -12.62 -7.10 -3.71
CA ASN A 169 -12.44 -6.32 -4.94
C ASN A 169 -11.09 -5.62 -4.93
N TYR A 170 -10.59 -5.22 -6.09
CA TYR A 170 -9.44 -4.32 -6.17
C TYR A 170 -9.52 -3.35 -7.34
N VAL A 171 -8.88 -2.20 -7.18
CA VAL A 171 -8.61 -1.25 -8.27
C VAL A 171 -7.10 -1.13 -8.46
N GLN A 172 -6.67 -1.02 -9.71
CA GLN A 172 -5.27 -0.87 -10.07
C GLN A 172 -5.10 0.41 -10.91
N ILE A 173 -4.22 1.28 -10.43
CA ILE A 173 -4.02 2.63 -10.94
C ILE A 173 -2.55 2.75 -11.28
N PHE A 174 -2.18 2.77 -12.55
CA PHE A 174 -0.88 3.28 -12.98
C PHE A 174 -0.98 3.62 -14.45
N ASP A 175 0.04 4.31 -14.96
CA ASP A 175 0.11 4.63 -16.35
C ASP A 175 0.20 3.34 -17.20
N ASN A 176 -0.81 3.11 -18.03
CA ASN A 176 -0.84 2.00 -18.97
C ASN A 176 -0.04 2.31 -20.24
N ASP A 177 0.44 3.55 -20.42
CA ASP A 177 1.35 3.91 -21.48
C ASP A 177 2.68 3.14 -21.30
N PRO A 178 3.01 2.21 -22.21
CA PRO A 178 4.24 1.44 -22.12
C PRO A 178 5.50 2.30 -22.21
N ASP A 179 5.41 3.51 -22.77
CA ASP A 179 6.51 4.46 -22.96
C ASP A 179 6.63 5.47 -21.81
N SER A 180 5.65 5.49 -20.89
CA SER A 180 5.73 6.29 -19.68
C SER A 180 6.80 5.73 -18.74
N GLY A 181 7.85 6.51 -18.52
CA GLY A 181 8.93 6.15 -17.59
C GLY A 181 8.43 5.82 -16.18
N SER A 182 7.31 6.42 -15.75
CA SER A 182 6.67 6.09 -14.46
C SER A 182 6.00 4.73 -14.51
N GLY A 183 5.24 4.42 -15.57
CA GLY A 183 4.58 3.12 -15.75
C GLY A 183 5.58 1.95 -15.82
N VAL A 184 6.75 2.15 -16.43
CA VAL A 184 7.84 1.15 -16.45
C VAL A 184 8.38 0.89 -15.03
N ILE A 185 8.60 1.95 -14.25
CA ILE A 185 9.08 1.84 -12.86
C ILE A 185 8.04 1.11 -12.01
N TRP A 186 6.76 1.48 -12.09
CA TRP A 186 5.68 0.83 -11.36
C TRP A 186 5.60 -0.66 -11.66
N ARG A 187 5.53 -1.05 -12.94
CA ARG A 187 5.48 -2.47 -13.35
C ARG A 187 6.65 -3.29 -12.80
N ARG A 188 7.87 -2.76 -12.88
CA ARG A 188 9.07 -3.43 -12.36
C ARG A 188 9.04 -3.55 -10.84
N LEU A 189 8.65 -2.49 -10.13
CA LEU A 189 8.66 -2.48 -8.67
C LEU A 189 7.53 -3.29 -8.04
N THR A 190 6.40 -3.44 -8.73
CA THR A 190 5.28 -4.28 -8.28
C THR A 190 5.41 -5.74 -8.70
N ALA A 191 6.42 -6.10 -9.49
CA ALA A 191 6.74 -7.49 -9.79
C ALA A 191 7.20 -8.25 -8.54
N ASP A 192 7.37 -9.58 -8.63
CA ASP A 192 7.61 -10.43 -7.47
C ASP A 192 8.88 -10.07 -6.69
N ASP A 193 10.00 -9.89 -7.38
CA ASP A 193 11.30 -9.54 -6.79
C ASP A 193 11.91 -8.27 -7.41
N PRO A 194 11.51 -7.08 -6.94
CA PRO A 194 12.00 -5.83 -7.48
C PRO A 194 13.40 -5.53 -6.98
N GLU A 195 14.31 -5.22 -7.91
CA GLU A 195 15.65 -4.74 -7.61
C GLU A 195 15.78 -3.24 -7.90
N LEU A 196 16.38 -2.51 -6.95
CA LEU A 196 16.76 -1.11 -7.17
C LEU A 196 18.13 -1.01 -7.83
N THR A 197 18.21 -0.20 -8.89
CA THR A 197 19.49 0.17 -9.50
C THR A 197 20.31 1.04 -8.55
N LYS A 198 21.63 1.15 -8.78
CA LYS A 198 22.50 2.03 -7.97
C LYS A 198 22.00 3.48 -7.96
N LYS A 199 21.50 3.97 -9.10
CA LYS A 199 20.94 5.32 -9.24
C LYS A 199 19.66 5.48 -8.42
N GLU A 200 18.76 4.51 -8.47
CA GLU A 200 17.51 4.54 -7.69
C GLU A 200 17.76 4.48 -6.19
N ARG A 201 18.70 3.63 -5.76
CA ARG A 201 19.12 3.59 -4.35
C ARG A 201 19.65 4.94 -3.88
N LEU A 202 20.40 5.64 -4.72
CA LEU A 202 20.88 6.99 -4.42
C LEU A 202 19.72 7.98 -4.28
N ILE A 203 18.75 7.95 -5.21
CA ILE A 203 17.54 8.81 -5.14
C ILE A 203 16.76 8.53 -3.85
N VAL A 204 16.54 7.26 -3.51
CA VAL A 204 15.84 6.88 -2.28
C VAL A 204 16.58 7.40 -1.04
N ARG A 205 17.91 7.26 -0.97
CA ARG A 205 18.69 7.80 0.16
C ARG A 205 18.59 9.30 0.27
N GLN A 206 18.78 10.03 -0.83
CA GLN A 206 18.66 11.49 -0.87
C GLN A 206 17.26 11.95 -0.44
N PHE A 207 16.22 11.25 -0.87
CA PHE A 207 14.85 11.53 -0.45
C PHE A 207 14.70 11.38 1.07
N LEU A 208 15.19 10.28 1.64
CA LEU A 208 15.10 10.01 3.08
C LEU A 208 15.92 11.02 3.91
N GLU A 209 17.09 11.43 3.44
CA GLU A 209 17.92 12.46 4.09
C GLU A 209 17.25 13.84 4.07
N ALA A 210 16.48 14.14 3.01
CA ALA A 210 15.76 15.41 2.86
C ALA A 210 14.41 15.46 3.60
N CYS A 211 13.89 14.33 4.11
CA CYS A 211 12.66 14.35 4.89
C CYS A 211 12.84 15.17 6.18
N PRO A 212 11.89 16.04 6.55
CA PRO A 212 11.94 16.80 7.79
C PRO A 212 11.83 15.87 9.02
N ASP A 213 12.26 16.37 10.18
CA ASP A 213 12.29 15.63 11.46
C ASP A 213 10.93 15.61 12.20
N GLU A 214 9.81 15.84 11.50
CA GLU A 214 8.46 15.94 12.09
C GLU A 214 7.78 14.60 12.39
#